data_AF-A0A1V4GTK1-F1
#
_entry.id   AF-A0A1V4GTK1-F1
#
_cell.length_a   1.000
_cell.length_b   1.000
_cell.length_c   1.000
_cell.angle_alpha   90.00
_cell.angle_beta   90.00
_cell.angle_gamma   90.00
#
_symmetry.space_group_name_H-M   'P 1'
#
loop_
_entity.id
_entity.type
_entity.pdbx_description
1 polymer ?
#
loop_
_entity_poly.entity_id
_entity_poly.type
_entity_poly.pdbx_seq_one_letter_code
_entity_poly.pdbx_strand_id
1 'polypeptide(L)'
;MVGRGIVPLAMGADIAGSICIPASFNGLVGFRTSRQCYDKQGVFPLAGSLDTLAPIAHQSNRTTKFYIKLIKNQANLAFIVTLCKMKKCHAFHSW
;
A
#
# COMPACT_ATOMS: atom_id res chain seq x y z
N MET A 1 -1.17 -5.85 9.01
CA MET A 1 -2.09 -6.68 8.20
C MET A 1 -1.35 -7.66 7.30
N VAL A 2 -0.48 -7.19 6.40
CA VAL A 2 0.29 -8.07 5.49
C VAL A 2 1.14 -9.09 6.25
N GLY A 3 1.95 -8.65 7.24
CA GLY A 3 2.80 -9.55 8.03
C GLY A 3 2.05 -10.65 8.78
N ARG A 4 0.79 -10.40 9.15
CA ARG A 4 -0.10 -11.38 9.79
C ARG A 4 -0.90 -12.22 8.79
N GLY A 5 -0.66 -12.09 7.48
CA GLY A 5 -1.36 -12.83 6.44
C GLY A 5 -2.83 -12.43 6.20
N ILE A 6 -3.31 -11.35 6.84
CA ILE A 6 -4.72 -10.90 6.74
C ILE A 6 -5.05 -10.43 5.33
N VAL A 7 -4.10 -9.75 4.69
CA VAL A 7 -4.21 -9.28 3.30
C VAL A 7 -2.97 -9.70 2.50
N PRO A 8 -3.13 -10.09 1.22
CA PRO A 8 -2.01 -10.55 0.39
C PRO A 8 -1.09 -9.42 -0.09
N LEU A 9 -1.58 -8.18 -0.07
CA LEU A 9 -0.89 -6.95 -0.46
C LEU A 9 -1.57 -5.76 0.23
N ALA A 10 -0.78 -4.76 0.62
CA ALA A 10 -1.30 -3.48 1.10
C ALA A 10 -0.63 -2.33 0.34
N MET A 11 -1.27 -1.15 0.38
CA MET A 11 -0.71 0.10 -0.14
C MET A 11 -0.73 1.17 0.92
N GLY A 12 0.25 2.07 0.86
CA GLY A 12 0.20 3.32 1.61
C GLY A 12 1.11 4.39 1.00
N ALA A 13 1.13 5.55 1.64
CA ALA A 13 1.99 6.66 1.25
C ALA A 13 3.36 6.55 1.93
N ASP A 14 4.40 6.77 1.13
CA ASP A 14 5.79 6.80 1.52
C ASP A 14 6.40 8.18 1.26
N ILE A 15 6.81 8.84 2.34
CA ILE A 15 7.41 10.19 2.32
C ILE A 15 8.87 10.09 2.74
N ALA A 16 9.08 9.52 3.93
CA ALA A 16 10.36 9.38 4.62
C ALA A 16 10.68 7.93 4.99
N GLY A 17 10.16 6.95 4.24
CA GLY A 17 10.34 5.53 4.51
C GLY A 17 9.19 4.90 5.30
N SER A 18 8.02 5.55 5.41
CA SER A 18 6.86 5.05 6.17
C SER A 18 6.30 3.71 5.66
N ILE A 19 6.76 3.26 4.49
CA ILE A 19 6.45 1.95 3.93
C ILE A 19 7.63 0.98 4.04
N CYS A 20 8.85 1.42 3.74
CA CYS A 20 10.04 0.59 3.83
C CYS A 20 10.39 0.22 5.28
N ILE A 21 10.30 1.17 6.21
CA ILE A 21 10.62 0.97 7.64
C ILE A 21 9.78 -0.17 8.25
N PRO A 22 8.42 -0.13 8.22
CA PRO A 22 7.63 -1.22 8.77
C PRO A 22 7.76 -2.51 7.97
N ALA A 23 8.05 -2.45 6.66
CA ALA A 23 8.32 -3.65 5.87
C ALA A 23 9.58 -4.38 6.36
N SER A 24 10.68 -3.65 6.59
CA SER A 24 11.92 -4.21 7.14
C SER A 24 11.71 -4.84 8.51
N PHE A 25 10.94 -4.21 9.41
CA PHE A 25 10.64 -4.77 10.73
C PHE A 25 9.79 -6.05 10.71
N ASN A 26 9.00 -6.25 9.65
CA ASN A 26 8.10 -7.41 9.54
C ASN A 26 8.61 -8.48 8.55
N GLY A 27 9.84 -8.34 8.03
CA GLY A 27 10.40 -9.27 7.02
C GLY A 27 9.64 -9.23 5.69
N LEU A 28 9.05 -8.09 5.34
CA LEU A 28 8.26 -7.88 4.12
C LEU A 28 9.04 -7.08 3.08
N VAL A 29 8.54 -7.10 1.86
CA VAL A 29 9.03 -6.27 0.76
C VAL A 29 8.19 -5.01 0.67
N GLY A 30 8.82 -3.86 0.93
CA GLY A 30 8.26 -2.52 0.66
C GLY A 30 8.90 -1.93 -0.59
N PHE A 31 8.09 -1.58 -1.59
CA PHE A 31 8.58 -1.06 -2.86
C PHE A 31 8.24 0.42 -3.03
N ARG A 32 9.23 1.30 -2.87
CA ARG A 32 9.06 2.74 -3.12
C ARG A 32 9.04 2.99 -4.63
N THR A 33 7.95 3.54 -5.14
CA THR A 33 7.85 3.87 -6.57
C THR A 33 8.54 5.18 -6.90
N SER A 34 8.68 5.49 -8.20
CA SER A 34 9.12 6.82 -8.62
C SER A 34 8.09 7.88 -8.23
N ARG A 35 8.57 9.11 -8.02
CA ARG A 35 7.71 10.27 -7.77
C ARG A 35 6.80 10.48 -8.99
N GLN A 36 5.56 10.90 -8.75
CA GLN A 36 4.55 11.18 -9.79
C GLN A 36 4.15 9.99 -10.68
N CYS A 37 4.53 8.74 -10.34
CA CYS A 37 4.07 7.55 -11.08
C CYS A 37 2.55 7.35 -11.05
N TYR A 38 1.85 7.97 -10.09
CA TYR A 38 0.41 7.80 -9.90
C TYR A 38 -0.27 9.13 -9.65
N ASP A 39 -1.53 9.20 -10.07
CA ASP A 39 -2.41 10.27 -9.65
C ASP A 39 -2.73 10.13 -8.16
N LYS A 40 -2.45 11.18 -7.38
CA LYS A 40 -2.68 11.21 -5.93
C LYS A 40 -4.10 11.67 -5.58
N GLN A 41 -4.99 11.76 -6.56
CA GLN A 41 -6.41 12.03 -6.33
C GLN A 41 -7.01 11.08 -5.28
N GLY A 42 -7.56 11.65 -4.21
CA GLY A 42 -8.16 10.92 -3.08
C GLY A 42 -7.18 10.48 -1.99
N VAL A 43 -5.88 10.75 -2.13
CA VAL A 43 -4.89 10.57 -1.06
C VAL A 43 -4.73 11.90 -0.32
N PHE A 44 -4.84 11.88 1.01
CA PHE A 44 -4.60 13.07 1.81
C PHE A 44 -3.14 13.51 1.68
N PRO A 45 -2.85 14.70 1.14
CA PRO A 45 -1.48 15.14 0.94
C PRO A 45 -0.87 15.53 2.28
N LEU A 46 0.31 14.98 2.59
CA LEU A 46 1.08 15.36 3.78
C LEU A 46 2.28 16.22 3.37
N ALA A 47 2.95 15.85 2.28
CA ALA A 47 4.02 16.61 1.66
C ALA A 47 3.93 16.41 0.14
N GLY A 48 3.14 17.25 -0.54
CA GLY A 48 2.70 17.00 -1.93
C GLY A 48 3.82 16.68 -2.94
N SER A 49 5.03 17.20 -2.76
CA SER A 49 6.21 16.92 -3.61
C SER A 49 6.95 15.62 -3.26
N LEU A 50 6.87 15.16 -2.01
CA LEU A 50 7.55 13.97 -1.49
C LEU A 50 6.63 12.75 -1.38
N ASP A 51 5.31 12.98 -1.31
CA ASP A 51 4.28 11.96 -1.25
C ASP A 51 4.38 11.03 -2.46
N THR A 52 4.72 9.78 -2.18
CA THR A 52 4.77 8.71 -3.16
C THR A 52 3.94 7.55 -2.65
N LEU A 53 3.36 6.73 -3.51
CA LEU A 53 2.60 5.56 -3.07
C LEU A 53 3.45 4.31 -3.23
N ALA A 54 3.39 3.42 -2.25
CA ALA A 54 4.24 2.24 -2.22
C ALA A 54 3.45 1.00 -1.74
N PRO A 55 3.50 -0.11 -2.49
CA PRO A 55 2.93 -1.38 -2.05
C PRO A 55 3.85 -2.13 -1.09
N ILE A 56 3.23 -2.90 -0.18
CA ILE A 56 3.88 -3.85 0.72
C ILE A 56 3.34 -5.26 0.45
N ALA A 57 4.22 -6.23 0.28
CA ALA A 57 3.87 -7.64 0.15
C ALA A 57 4.95 -8.56 0.74
N HIS A 58 4.63 -9.85 0.89
CA HIS A 58 5.59 -10.89 1.30
C HIS A 58 6.64 -11.23 0.22
N GLN A 59 6.38 -10.88 -1.03
CA GLN A 59 7.23 -11.25 -2.16
C GLN A 59 7.38 -10.08 -3.12
N SER A 60 8.60 -9.92 -3.65
CA SER A 60 8.93 -8.88 -4.63
C SER A 60 8.17 -9.03 -5.95
N ASN A 61 7.89 -10.26 -6.37
CA ASN A 61 7.10 -10.53 -7.58
C ASN A 61 5.68 -9.94 -7.49
N ARG A 62 5.08 -9.85 -6.30
CA ARG A 62 3.73 -9.31 -6.07
C ARG A 62 3.75 -7.80 -6.14
N THR A 63 4.74 -7.16 -5.50
CA THR A 63 4.90 -5.70 -5.58
C THR A 63 5.14 -5.26 -7.02
N THR A 64 6.00 -5.96 -7.78
CA THR A 64 6.31 -5.59 -9.17
C THR A 64 5.12 -5.82 -10.12
N LYS A 65 4.43 -6.97 -10.02
CA LYS A 65 3.23 -7.22 -10.83
C LYS A 65 2.14 -6.19 -10.57
N PHE A 66 1.96 -5.83 -9.30
CA PHE A 66 1.00 -4.83 -8.89
C PHE A 66 1.38 -3.43 -9.38
N TYR A 67 2.65 -3.05 -9.26
CA TYR A 67 3.21 -1.82 -9.81
C TYR A 67 2.92 -1.67 -11.31
N ILE A 68 3.24 -2.70 -12.10
CA ILE A 68 2.99 -2.72 -13.56
C ILE A 68 1.49 -2.60 -13.85
N LYS A 69 0.64 -3.29 -13.08
CA LYS A 69 -0.80 -3.25 -13.27
C LYS A 69 -1.39 -1.87 -12.98
N LEU A 70 -0.89 -1.19 -11.94
CA LEU A 70 -1.31 0.16 -11.58
C LEU A 70 -0.89 1.19 -12.63
N ILE A 71 0.32 1.09 -13.18
CA ILE A 71 0.76 2.02 -14.26
C ILE A 71 -0.14 1.88 -15.48
N LYS A 72 -0.47 0.65 -15.88
CA LYS A 72 -1.29 0.38 -17.07
C LYS A 72 -2.76 0.78 -16.90
N ASN A 73 -3.25 0.83 -15.67
CA ASN A 73 -4.64 1.08 -15.36
C ASN A 73 -4.68 2.13 -14.27
N GLN A 74 -4.55 3.40 -14.66
CA GLN A 74 -4.67 4.63 -13.84
C GLN A 74 -6.02 4.65 -13.10
N ALA A 75 -6.22 3.68 -12.22
CA ALA A 75 -7.44 3.46 -11.49
C ALA A 75 -7.38 4.33 -10.24
N ASN A 76 -8.45 5.08 -10.02
CA ASN A 76 -8.64 5.93 -8.85
C ASN A 76 -8.21 5.21 -7.56
N LEU A 77 -7.10 5.69 -6.99
CA LEU A 77 -6.43 5.12 -5.82
C LEU A 77 -7.28 5.13 -4.55
N ALA A 78 -8.35 5.94 -4.53
CA ALA A 78 -9.41 5.93 -3.54
C ALA A 78 -10.00 4.52 -3.28
N PHE A 79 -9.96 3.62 -4.27
CA PHE A 79 -10.50 2.27 -4.14
C PHE A 79 -9.60 1.31 -3.33
N ILE A 80 -8.28 1.56 -3.29
CA ILE A 80 -7.34 0.59 -2.70
C ILE A 80 -7.07 0.85 -1.21
N VAL A 81 -7.21 2.10 -0.76
CA VAL A 81 -7.20 2.43 0.68
C VAL A 81 -8.50 1.94 1.37
N THR A 82 -9.61 1.85 0.62
CA THR A 82 -10.94 1.48 1.15
C THR A 82 -11.14 -0.03 1.34
N LEU A 83 -10.27 -0.90 0.83
CA LEU A 83 -10.32 -2.35 1.13
C LEU A 83 -9.97 -2.70 2.59
N CYS A 84 -9.68 -1.70 3.43
CA CYS A 84 -9.66 -1.84 4.89
C CYS A 84 -11.08 -1.87 5.51
N LYS A 85 -12.13 -1.51 4.75
CA LYS A 85 -13.53 -1.73 5.13
C LYS A 85 -14.13 -2.79 4.22
N MET A 86 -14.68 -3.84 4.85
CA MET A 86 -15.58 -4.82 4.23
C MET A 86 -14.92 -5.93 3.38
N LYS A 87 -14.38 -6.96 4.05
CA LYS A 87 -14.94 -8.32 3.92
C LYS A 87 -14.81 -9.05 5.27
N LYS A 88 -15.94 -9.11 6.00
CA LYS A 88 -16.23 -9.95 7.18
C LYS A 88 -15.20 -9.93 8.33
N CYS A 89 -15.22 -8.87 9.15
CA CYS A 89 -14.93 -9.03 10.58
C CYS A 89 -16.22 -9.49 11.27
N HIS A 90 -16.54 -10.77 11.16
CA HIS A 90 -17.16 -11.47 12.29
C HIS A 90 -15.99 -11.93 13.17
N ALA A 91 -16.10 -11.68 14.49
CA ALA A 91 -15.11 -11.93 15.53
C ALA A 91 -14.10 -10.79 15.78
N PHE A 92 -14.55 -9.78 16.53
CA PHE A 92 -13.74 -9.17 17.60
C PHE A 92 -14.70 -8.58 18.65
N HIS A 93 -15.30 -9.49 19.44
CA HIS A 93 -15.89 -9.17 20.76
C HIS A 93 -14.78 -9.43 21.80
N SER A 94 -14.57 -8.48 22.72
CA SER A 94 -13.55 -8.46 23.80
C SER A 94 -12.10 -8.49 23.27
N TRP A 95 -11.26 -7.47 23.48
CA TRP A 95 -10.92 -6.72 24.69
C TRP A 95 -10.38 -5.33 24.30
#